data_AF-A0A0E3LHX1-F1
#
_entry.id   AF-A0A0E3LHX1-F1
#
_cell.length_a   1.000
_cell.length_b   1.000
_cell.length_c   1.000
_cell.angle_alpha   90.00
_cell.angle_beta   90.00
_cell.angle_gamma   90.00
#
_symmetry.space_group_name_H-M   'P 1'
#
loop_
_entity.id
_entity.type
_entity.pdbx_description
1 polymer ?
#
loop_
_entity_poly.entity_id
_entity_poly.type
_entity_poly.pdbx_seq_one_letter_code
_entity_poly.pdbx_strand_id
1 'polypeptide(L)'
;MNRARIIAETAAQISRELDAAAIMVSGELSFEGIETGGIPVYYISMRPKSIIDHLVSTGKDGKNPIKELGDQINREAAGNSDHLQQAAAIEYVLGKLEDGIIVGVIETRSSSSIIVHNLDENPLIKAMKECQERIKPEVMSAIMKISFDIVLTGREGKKIGSAFIIGDSEEVLKRSHQLILNPYAGHDETYRNILDKRNWESIKEFSQLDGVFVVDENGIIQAAGRYLDVDAKNVDIDKGLGGRHVSAAAISRDTVAIAVTVSESGGIIRVYKDAKEIICMECLKPAVRYI
;
A
#
# COMPACT_ATOMS: atom_id res chain seq x y z
N MET A 1 34.11 -18.51 -6.99
CA MET A 1 32.76 -18.24 -7.51
C MET A 1 32.10 -17.26 -6.54
N ASN A 2 31.57 -16.13 -7.02
CA ASN A 2 31.05 -15.06 -6.15
C ASN A 2 29.76 -15.55 -5.45
N ARG A 3 29.68 -15.48 -4.12
CA ARG A 3 28.51 -15.90 -3.32
C ARG A 3 27.21 -15.27 -3.84
N ALA A 4 27.24 -13.98 -4.19
CA ALA A 4 26.07 -13.27 -4.71
C ALA A 4 25.58 -13.86 -6.03
N ARG A 5 26.51 -14.23 -6.93
CA ARG A 5 26.15 -14.85 -8.21
C ARG A 5 25.49 -16.20 -8.04
N ILE A 6 25.98 -17.04 -7.12
CA ILE A 6 25.38 -18.36 -6.84
C ILE A 6 23.94 -18.19 -6.34
N ILE A 7 23.70 -17.24 -5.44
CA ILE A 7 22.36 -16.96 -4.91
C ILE A 7 21.43 -16.47 -6.02
N ALA A 8 21.90 -15.56 -6.86
CA ALA A 8 21.13 -15.04 -7.99
C ALA A 8 20.78 -16.12 -9.02
N GLU A 9 21.74 -16.97 -9.39
CA GLU A 9 21.53 -18.12 -10.29
C GLU A 9 20.54 -19.13 -9.68
N THR A 10 20.64 -19.39 -8.37
CA THR A 10 19.71 -20.26 -7.65
C THR A 10 18.30 -19.68 -7.63
N ALA A 11 18.15 -18.38 -7.36
CA ALA A 11 16.85 -17.71 -7.38
C ALA A 11 16.23 -17.73 -8.79
N ALA A 12 17.02 -17.48 -9.83
CA ALA A 12 16.56 -17.58 -11.23
C ALA A 12 16.14 -19.01 -11.59
N GLN A 13 16.87 -20.03 -11.12
CA GLN A 13 16.50 -21.42 -11.31
C GLN A 13 15.17 -21.74 -10.62
N ILE A 14 15.03 -21.43 -9.32
CA ILE A 14 13.79 -21.65 -8.56
C ILE A 14 12.61 -20.96 -9.25
N SER A 15 12.82 -19.73 -9.73
CA SER A 15 11.77 -18.96 -10.40
C SER A 15 11.27 -19.64 -11.67
N ARG A 16 12.18 -20.20 -12.47
CA ARG A 16 11.81 -20.94 -13.69
C ARG A 16 11.11 -22.26 -13.38
N GLU A 17 11.60 -22.99 -12.39
CA GLU A 17 10.99 -24.28 -11.98
C GLU A 17 9.58 -24.10 -11.42
N LEU A 18 9.31 -22.95 -10.79
CA LEU A 18 8.00 -22.63 -10.20
C LEU A 18 7.09 -21.80 -11.11
N ASP A 19 7.51 -21.47 -12.33
CA ASP A 19 6.79 -20.56 -13.23
C ASP A 19 6.40 -19.24 -12.53
N ALA A 20 7.39 -18.62 -11.88
CA ALA A 20 7.16 -17.44 -11.06
C ALA A 20 6.75 -16.23 -11.91
N ALA A 21 5.75 -15.49 -11.43
CA ALA A 21 5.29 -14.24 -12.04
C ALA A 21 6.39 -13.17 -12.03
N ALA A 22 7.25 -13.16 -11.00
CA ALA A 22 8.40 -12.27 -10.92
C ALA A 22 9.46 -12.69 -9.89
N ILE A 23 10.66 -12.13 -10.09
CA ILE A 23 11.73 -12.10 -9.10
C ILE A 23 11.77 -10.70 -8.48
N MET A 24 11.76 -10.61 -7.15
CA MET A 24 11.86 -9.33 -6.43
C MET A 24 13.13 -9.29 -5.57
N VAL A 25 13.95 -8.25 -5.75
CA VAL A 25 15.28 -8.17 -5.14
C VAL A 25 15.35 -6.99 -4.18
N SER A 26 15.58 -7.28 -2.90
CA SER A 26 15.89 -6.29 -1.87
C SER A 26 17.38 -6.38 -1.51
N GLY A 27 18.20 -5.52 -2.10
CA GLY A 27 19.65 -5.51 -1.91
C GLY A 27 20.39 -5.08 -3.16
N GLU A 28 21.67 -5.43 -3.25
CA GLU A 28 22.57 -5.06 -4.36
C GLU A 28 22.87 -6.26 -5.30
N LEU A 29 22.20 -7.39 -5.07
CA LEU A 29 22.39 -8.63 -5.80
C LEU A 29 22.02 -8.47 -7.29
N SER A 30 23.03 -8.54 -8.16
CA SER A 30 22.85 -8.35 -9.61
C SER A 30 22.40 -9.61 -10.34
N PHE A 31 21.44 -9.45 -11.24
CA PHE A 31 20.99 -10.45 -12.21
C PHE A 31 21.61 -10.30 -13.61
N GLU A 32 22.62 -9.44 -13.76
CA GLU A 32 23.30 -9.23 -15.04
C GLU A 32 24.01 -10.51 -15.53
N GLY A 33 23.69 -10.92 -16.76
CA GLY A 33 24.23 -12.14 -17.35
C GLY A 33 23.73 -13.44 -16.68
N ILE A 34 22.58 -13.39 -16.01
CA ILE A 34 21.88 -14.55 -15.45
C ILE A 34 20.60 -14.78 -16.25
N GLU A 35 20.42 -16.00 -16.74
CA GLU A 35 19.24 -16.37 -17.51
C GLU A 35 18.04 -16.57 -16.58
N THR A 36 17.03 -15.72 -16.71
CA THR A 36 15.78 -15.80 -15.92
C THR A 36 14.65 -16.51 -16.66
N GLY A 37 14.85 -16.87 -17.95
CA GLY A 37 13.81 -17.50 -18.76
C GLY A 37 12.64 -16.56 -19.12
N GLY A 38 12.87 -15.25 -19.12
CA GLY A 38 11.84 -14.24 -19.42
C GLY A 38 11.09 -13.74 -18.17
N ILE A 39 11.34 -14.32 -17.00
CA ILE A 39 10.75 -13.87 -15.74
C ILE A 39 11.31 -12.47 -15.40
N PRO A 40 10.43 -11.48 -15.16
CA PRO A 40 10.86 -10.11 -14.87
C PRO A 40 11.51 -10.01 -13.49
N VAL A 41 12.59 -9.24 -13.40
CA VAL A 41 13.29 -8.94 -12.15
C VAL A 41 12.99 -7.50 -11.73
N TYR A 42 12.58 -7.31 -10.48
CA TYR A 42 12.26 -6.02 -9.90
C TYR A 42 13.15 -5.73 -8.69
N TYR A 43 13.82 -4.58 -8.68
CA TYR A 43 14.59 -4.10 -7.54
C TYR A 43 13.74 -3.22 -6.65
N ILE A 44 13.66 -3.57 -5.37
CA ILE A 44 12.95 -2.78 -4.35
C ILE A 44 13.94 -2.02 -3.48
N SER A 45 13.54 -0.81 -3.07
CA SER A 45 14.36 -0.03 -2.15
C SER A 45 14.50 -0.77 -0.82
N MET A 46 15.72 -0.87 -0.31
CA MET A 46 15.99 -1.46 1.01
C MET A 46 15.17 -0.75 2.09
N ARG A 47 14.66 -1.52 3.05
CA ARG A 47 13.94 -0.98 4.20
C ARG A 47 14.85 -0.02 5.00
N PRO A 48 14.41 1.21 5.32
CA PRO A 48 15.11 2.06 6.28
C PRO A 48 15.13 1.35 7.64
N LYS A 49 16.31 1.23 8.28
CA LYS A 49 16.38 0.64 9.63
C LYS A 49 15.58 1.47 10.62
N SER A 50 14.66 0.85 11.35
CA SER A 50 13.89 1.54 12.38
C SER A 50 14.77 1.83 13.59
N ILE A 51 14.43 2.88 14.36
CA ILE A 51 15.04 3.17 15.66
C ILE A 51 14.87 1.97 16.60
N ILE A 52 13.78 1.21 16.45
CA ILE A 52 13.53 -0.02 17.22
C ILE A 52 14.58 -1.09 16.90
N ASP A 53 14.98 -1.25 15.63
CA ASP A 53 16.01 -2.21 15.21
C ASP A 53 17.36 -1.88 15.86
N HIS A 54 17.65 -0.58 16.03
CA HIS A 54 18.84 -0.10 16.74
C HIS A 54 18.75 -0.30 18.26
N LEU A 55 17.62 0.01 18.88
CA LEU A 55 17.44 -0.10 20.33
C LEU A 55 17.43 -1.56 20.82
N VAL A 56 16.83 -2.47 20.07
CA VAL A 56 16.76 -3.90 20.43
C VAL A 56 18.10 -4.61 20.23
N SER A 57 18.95 -4.13 19.31
CA SER A 57 20.35 -4.60 19.22
C SER A 57 21.17 -4.35 20.50
N THR A 58 20.68 -3.48 21.40
CA THR A 58 21.30 -3.16 22.69
C THR A 58 20.53 -3.70 23.91
N GLY A 59 19.44 -4.44 23.68
CA GLY A 59 18.58 -5.03 24.72
C GLY A 59 19.25 -6.22 25.39
N LYS A 60 19.65 -6.03 26.65
CA LYS A 60 20.33 -6.97 27.55
C LYS A 60 19.70 -8.38 27.58
N ASP A 61 20.44 -9.37 27.13
CA ASP A 61 20.56 -10.67 27.82
C ASP A 61 21.79 -11.44 27.29
N GLY A 62 22.99 -11.00 27.73
CA GLY A 62 24.30 -11.57 27.37
C GLY A 62 24.55 -12.99 27.88
N LYS A 63 23.61 -13.91 27.69
CA LYS A 63 23.67 -15.30 28.18
C LYS A 63 23.90 -16.34 27.08
N ASN A 64 23.74 -16.02 25.79
CA ASN A 64 24.11 -16.93 24.71
C ASN A 64 24.30 -16.23 23.34
N PRO A 65 25.56 -16.01 22.88
CA PRO A 65 25.85 -15.33 21.61
C PRO A 65 25.19 -15.96 20.38
N ILE A 66 24.98 -17.29 20.39
CA ILE A 66 24.34 -18.00 19.27
C ILE A 66 22.85 -17.69 19.21
N LYS A 67 22.20 -17.56 20.37
CA LYS A 67 20.78 -17.21 20.46
C LYS A 67 20.56 -15.76 20.02
N GLU A 68 21.41 -14.84 20.46
CA GLU A 68 21.36 -13.44 20.04
C GLU A 68 21.49 -13.29 18.51
N LEU A 69 22.42 -14.02 17.89
CA LEU A 69 22.57 -14.05 16.43
C LEU A 69 21.33 -14.64 15.73
N GLY A 70 20.78 -15.75 16.25
CA GLY A 70 19.57 -16.36 15.70
C GLY A 70 18.36 -15.44 15.77
N ASP A 71 18.14 -14.78 16.92
CA ASP A 71 17.06 -13.82 17.11
C ASP A 71 17.24 -12.59 16.20
N GLN A 72 18.47 -12.15 15.98
CA GLN A 72 18.77 -11.07 15.03
C GLN A 72 18.42 -11.47 13.58
N ILE A 73 18.87 -12.63 13.12
CA ILE A 73 18.58 -13.12 11.75
C ILE A 73 17.08 -13.27 11.55
N ASN A 74 16.36 -13.83 12.52
CA ASN A 74 14.91 -14.01 12.42
C ASN A 74 14.17 -12.68 12.32
N ARG A 75 14.56 -11.67 13.11
CA ARG A 75 13.97 -10.33 13.04
C ARG A 75 14.24 -9.66 11.70
N GLU A 76 15.49 -9.72 11.22
CA GLU A 76 15.86 -9.17 9.92
C GLU A 76 15.10 -9.88 8.78
N ALA A 77 15.00 -11.20 8.82
CA ALA A 77 14.28 -11.99 7.81
C ALA A 77 12.78 -11.67 7.80
N ALA A 78 12.12 -11.63 8.98
CA ALA A 78 10.72 -11.28 9.09
C ALA A 78 10.45 -9.86 8.57
N GLY A 79 11.22 -8.88 9.05
CA GLY A 79 11.03 -7.49 8.68
C GLY A 79 11.29 -7.19 7.19
N ASN A 80 12.23 -7.89 6.56
CA ASN A 80 12.48 -7.75 5.13
C ASN A 80 11.48 -8.55 4.27
N SER A 81 10.97 -9.69 4.79
CA SER A 81 9.90 -10.45 4.14
C SER A 81 8.62 -9.63 4.04
N ASP A 82 8.20 -9.00 5.15
CA ASP A 82 7.02 -8.13 5.18
C ASP A 82 7.15 -6.98 4.16
N HIS A 83 8.34 -6.37 4.10
CA HIS A 83 8.66 -5.30 3.15
C HIS A 83 8.58 -5.75 1.69
N LEU A 84 9.09 -6.95 1.39
CA LEU A 84 9.02 -7.54 0.05
C LEU A 84 7.59 -7.89 -0.34
N GLN A 85 6.82 -8.47 0.57
CA GLN A 85 5.40 -8.79 0.35
C GLN A 85 4.56 -7.52 0.14
N GLN A 86 4.84 -6.44 0.88
CA GLN A 86 4.19 -5.15 0.66
C GLN A 86 4.52 -4.60 -0.72
N ALA A 87 5.80 -4.61 -1.12
CA ALA A 87 6.21 -4.15 -2.45
C ALA A 87 5.54 -4.98 -3.57
N ALA A 88 5.46 -6.30 -3.42
CA ALA A 88 4.78 -7.18 -4.38
C ALA A 88 3.30 -6.81 -4.53
N ALA A 89 2.60 -6.59 -3.43
CA ALA A 89 1.20 -6.16 -3.45
C ALA A 89 1.01 -4.79 -4.12
N ILE A 90 1.91 -3.83 -3.85
CA ILE A 90 1.88 -2.50 -4.49
C ILE A 90 2.02 -2.64 -6.00
N GLU A 91 3.03 -3.37 -6.49
CA GLU A 91 3.25 -3.53 -7.94
C GLU A 91 2.12 -4.30 -8.63
N TYR A 92 1.48 -5.25 -7.94
CA TYR A 92 0.25 -5.90 -8.40
C TYR A 92 -0.90 -4.90 -8.53
N VAL A 93 -1.15 -4.07 -7.49
CA VAL A 93 -2.20 -3.04 -7.51
C VAL A 93 -1.95 -2.01 -8.61
N LEU A 94 -0.69 -1.65 -8.86
CA LEU A 94 -0.30 -0.76 -9.96
C LEU A 94 -0.43 -1.42 -11.35
N GLY A 95 -0.68 -2.73 -11.41
CA GLY A 95 -0.86 -3.50 -12.65
C GLY A 95 0.46 -3.81 -13.37
N LYS A 96 1.58 -3.85 -12.64
CA LYS A 96 2.91 -4.18 -13.18
C LYS A 96 3.32 -5.62 -12.89
N LEU A 97 2.71 -6.25 -11.87
CA LEU A 97 2.83 -7.67 -11.59
C LEU A 97 1.53 -8.38 -11.93
N GLU A 98 1.67 -9.58 -12.49
CA GLU A 98 0.58 -10.54 -12.65
C GLU A 98 0.38 -11.32 -11.35
N ASP A 99 -0.77 -12.00 -11.23
CA ASP A 99 -1.03 -12.90 -10.12
C ASP A 99 -0.13 -14.15 -10.21
N GLY A 100 0.24 -14.74 -9.07
CA GLY A 100 1.04 -15.97 -9.02
C GLY A 100 2.22 -15.93 -8.04
N ILE A 101 3.20 -16.80 -8.30
CA ILE A 101 4.35 -17.01 -7.41
C ILE A 101 5.37 -15.88 -7.56
N ILE A 102 5.81 -15.33 -6.43
CA ILE A 102 6.87 -14.34 -6.34
C ILE A 102 8.08 -14.97 -5.63
N VAL A 103 9.23 -14.90 -6.29
CA VAL A 103 10.51 -15.30 -5.70
C VAL A 103 11.25 -14.04 -5.25
N GLY A 104 11.26 -13.83 -3.94
CA GLY A 104 11.97 -12.74 -3.29
C GLY A 104 13.42 -13.12 -2.97
N VAL A 105 14.38 -12.26 -3.28
CA VAL A 105 15.77 -12.37 -2.85
C VAL A 105 16.11 -11.18 -1.97
N ILE A 106 16.57 -11.46 -0.76
CA ILE A 106 16.91 -10.44 0.22
C ILE A 106 18.38 -10.59 0.55
N GLU A 107 19.15 -9.53 0.34
CA GLU A 107 20.57 -9.48 0.68
C GLU A 107 20.80 -8.41 1.74
N THR A 108 21.36 -8.83 2.87
CA THR A 108 21.81 -7.96 3.94
C THR A 108 23.33 -8.04 4.08
N ARG A 109 23.92 -7.26 4.98
CA ARG A 109 25.37 -7.31 5.24
C ARG A 109 25.83 -8.67 5.79
N SER A 110 24.96 -9.37 6.52
CA SER A 110 25.29 -10.58 7.27
C SER A 110 24.64 -11.84 6.72
N SER A 111 23.57 -11.72 5.95
CA SER A 111 22.73 -12.83 5.53
C SER A 111 22.14 -12.61 4.14
N SER A 112 21.74 -13.71 3.51
CA SER A 112 20.98 -13.68 2.27
C SER A 112 19.86 -14.70 2.40
N SER A 113 18.67 -14.39 1.90
CA SER A 113 17.53 -15.31 1.90
C SER A 113 16.82 -15.29 0.56
N ILE A 114 16.26 -16.45 0.20
CA ILE A 114 15.31 -16.60 -0.90
C ILE A 114 13.97 -16.93 -0.25
N ILE A 115 12.93 -16.20 -0.62
CA ILE A 115 11.57 -16.35 -0.13
C ILE A 115 10.68 -16.66 -1.32
N VAL A 116 9.84 -17.67 -1.19
CA VAL A 116 8.85 -18.02 -2.22
C VAL A 116 7.48 -17.85 -1.59
N HIS A 117 6.61 -17.07 -2.23
CA HIS A 117 5.24 -16.87 -1.76
C HIS A 117 4.29 -16.66 -2.95
N ASN A 118 3.00 -16.91 -2.73
CA ASN A 118 1.96 -16.64 -3.71
C ASN A 118 1.27 -15.31 -3.40
N LEU A 119 0.98 -14.51 -4.43
CA LEU A 119 0.30 -13.22 -4.28
C LEU A 119 -1.13 -13.35 -3.79
N ASP A 120 -1.82 -14.45 -4.09
CA ASP A 120 -3.18 -14.70 -3.63
C ASP A 120 -3.29 -14.86 -2.09
N GLU A 121 -2.20 -15.29 -1.46
CA GLU A 121 -2.09 -15.47 -0.01
C GLU A 121 -1.77 -14.17 0.71
N ASN A 122 -1.28 -13.16 -0.02
CA ASN A 122 -0.88 -11.87 0.52
C ASN A 122 -2.07 -11.18 1.24
N PRO A 123 -1.90 -10.79 2.52
CA PRO A 123 -2.98 -10.17 3.29
C PRO A 123 -3.58 -8.93 2.63
N LEU A 124 -2.77 -8.11 1.96
CA LEU A 124 -3.24 -6.92 1.26
C LEU A 124 -4.13 -7.28 0.07
N ILE A 125 -3.75 -8.30 -0.69
CA ILE A 125 -4.53 -8.77 -1.84
C ILE A 125 -5.86 -9.38 -1.37
N LYS A 126 -5.85 -10.14 -0.28
CA LYS A 126 -7.09 -10.68 0.33
C LYS A 126 -8.02 -9.57 0.82
N ALA A 127 -7.49 -8.57 1.53
CA ALA A 127 -8.29 -7.43 1.99
C ALA A 127 -8.84 -6.61 0.82
N MET A 128 -8.07 -6.44 -0.26
CA MET A 128 -8.55 -5.80 -1.49
C MET A 128 -9.69 -6.58 -2.14
N LYS A 129 -9.62 -7.93 -2.14
CA LYS A 129 -10.71 -8.80 -2.62
C LYS A 129 -11.95 -8.68 -1.74
N GLU A 130 -11.80 -8.57 -0.42
CA GLU A 130 -12.93 -8.33 0.52
C GLU A 130 -13.67 -7.01 0.20
N CYS A 131 -12.95 -5.94 -0.17
CA CYS A 131 -13.59 -4.70 -0.60
C CYS A 131 -14.49 -4.87 -1.84
N GLN A 132 -14.20 -5.85 -2.70
CA GLN A 132 -14.95 -6.08 -3.95
C GLN A 132 -16.40 -6.54 -3.72
N GLU A 133 -16.73 -6.96 -2.50
CA GLU A 133 -18.12 -7.25 -2.10
C GLU A 133 -19.01 -6.00 -2.12
N ARG A 134 -18.42 -4.79 -2.02
CA ARG A 134 -19.16 -3.52 -1.92
C ARG A 134 -18.87 -2.53 -3.04
N ILE A 135 -17.68 -2.61 -3.64
CA ILE A 135 -17.23 -1.67 -4.67
C ILE A 135 -16.62 -2.41 -5.86
N LYS A 136 -16.76 -1.86 -7.07
CA LYS A 136 -16.20 -2.50 -8.28
C LYS A 136 -14.67 -2.59 -8.20
N PRO A 137 -14.04 -3.70 -8.67
CA PRO A 137 -12.59 -3.87 -8.64
C PRO A 137 -11.83 -2.72 -9.32
N GLU A 138 -12.30 -2.26 -10.48
CA GLU A 138 -11.74 -1.11 -11.20
C GLU A 138 -11.81 0.21 -10.42
N VAL A 139 -12.89 0.44 -9.65
CA VAL A 139 -13.05 1.63 -8.81
C VAL A 139 -12.04 1.59 -7.66
N MET A 140 -11.93 0.45 -6.96
CA MET A 140 -10.95 0.27 -5.90
C MET A 140 -9.52 0.41 -6.44
N SER A 141 -9.20 -0.20 -7.58
CA SER A 141 -7.89 -0.07 -8.23
C SER A 141 -7.56 1.38 -8.58
N ALA A 142 -8.53 2.15 -9.10
CA ALA A 142 -8.34 3.55 -9.42
C ALA A 142 -8.08 4.39 -8.16
N ILE A 143 -8.87 4.22 -7.09
CA ILE A 143 -8.65 4.90 -5.81
C ILE A 143 -7.27 4.60 -5.23
N MET A 144 -6.85 3.32 -5.25
CA MET A 144 -5.54 2.95 -4.73
C MET A 144 -4.41 3.57 -5.56
N LYS A 145 -4.50 3.56 -6.90
CA LYS A 145 -3.52 4.20 -7.77
C LYS A 145 -3.42 5.71 -7.55
N ILE A 146 -4.56 6.39 -7.42
CA ILE A 146 -4.61 7.82 -7.10
C ILE A 146 -3.99 8.07 -5.72
N SER A 147 -4.32 7.23 -4.73
CA SER A 147 -3.78 7.33 -3.37
C SER A 147 -2.26 7.14 -3.35
N PHE A 148 -1.72 6.19 -4.11
CA PHE A 148 -0.27 6.02 -4.29
C PHE A 148 0.37 7.24 -4.92
N ASP A 149 -0.23 7.80 -5.97
CA ASP A 149 0.30 9.00 -6.62
C ASP A 149 0.35 10.19 -5.66
N ILE A 150 -0.74 10.43 -4.92
CA ILE A 150 -0.83 11.47 -3.88
C ILE A 150 0.26 11.29 -2.82
N VAL A 151 0.43 10.07 -2.31
CA VAL A 151 1.44 9.78 -1.29
C VAL A 151 2.87 10.00 -1.81
N LEU A 152 3.17 9.49 -2.99
CA LEU A 152 4.53 9.46 -3.52
C LEU A 152 5.00 10.82 -4.02
N THR A 153 4.10 11.59 -4.63
CA THR A 153 4.46 12.83 -5.33
C THR A 153 3.96 14.08 -4.61
N GLY A 154 2.94 13.94 -3.76
CA GLY A 154 2.29 15.08 -3.12
C GLY A 154 1.72 16.06 -4.14
N ARG A 155 1.77 17.36 -3.83
CA ARG A 155 1.46 18.44 -4.78
C ARG A 155 2.49 19.55 -4.63
N GLU A 156 3.09 19.99 -5.75
CA GLU A 156 4.11 21.05 -5.77
C GLU A 156 5.25 20.83 -4.75
N GLY A 157 5.67 19.57 -4.56
CA GLY A 157 6.74 19.19 -3.63
C GLY A 157 6.33 19.15 -2.16
N LYS A 158 5.06 19.40 -1.83
CA LYS A 158 4.51 19.26 -0.47
C LYS A 158 3.76 17.94 -0.34
N LYS A 159 3.96 17.26 0.79
CA LYS A 159 3.12 16.12 1.16
C LYS A 159 1.70 16.63 1.38
N ILE A 160 0.72 15.86 0.92
CA ILE A 160 -0.70 16.17 1.10
C ILE A 160 -1.41 14.93 1.64
N GLY A 161 -2.36 15.14 2.54
CA GLY A 161 -3.20 14.07 3.08
C GLY A 161 -4.63 14.20 2.55
N SER A 162 -5.28 13.07 2.28
CA SER A 162 -6.65 13.05 1.76
C SER A 162 -7.43 11.85 2.26
N ALA A 163 -8.73 11.81 1.98
CA ALA A 163 -9.55 10.63 2.22
C ALA A 163 -10.66 10.50 1.18
N PHE A 164 -10.94 9.26 0.80
CA PHE A 164 -11.97 8.86 -0.14
C PHE A 164 -12.94 7.94 0.60
N ILE A 165 -14.23 8.28 0.59
CA ILE A 165 -15.31 7.44 1.11
C ILE A 165 -16.06 6.91 -0.11
N ILE A 166 -16.07 5.60 -0.30
CA ILE A 166 -16.51 4.94 -1.53
C ILE A 166 -17.70 4.03 -1.26
N GLY A 167 -18.77 4.20 -2.04
CA GLY A 167 -20.03 3.49 -1.89
C GLY A 167 -20.95 4.11 -0.84
N ASP A 168 -22.20 3.67 -0.83
CA ASP A 168 -23.28 4.18 0.05
C ASP A 168 -23.34 5.72 0.10
N SER A 169 -23.09 6.36 -1.06
CA SER A 169 -22.81 7.79 -1.11
C SER A 169 -23.98 8.63 -0.61
N GLU A 170 -25.21 8.16 -0.79
CA GLU A 170 -26.40 8.85 -0.27
C GLU A 170 -26.39 8.93 1.27
N GLU A 171 -26.06 7.83 1.95
CA GLU A 171 -26.00 7.80 3.41
C GLU A 171 -24.80 8.60 3.94
N VAL A 172 -23.66 8.51 3.25
CA VAL A 172 -22.48 9.33 3.55
C VAL A 172 -22.80 10.82 3.42
N LEU A 173 -23.54 11.24 2.39
CA LEU A 173 -23.94 12.63 2.18
C LEU A 173 -24.91 13.13 3.24
N LYS A 174 -25.82 12.29 3.75
CA LYS A 174 -26.72 12.63 4.88
C LYS A 174 -25.96 12.81 6.19
N ARG A 175 -24.84 12.10 6.37
CA ARG A 175 -23.96 12.13 7.55
C ARG A 175 -22.75 13.04 7.36
N SER A 176 -22.88 14.05 6.52
CA SER A 176 -21.82 15.01 6.27
C SER A 176 -22.37 16.35 5.86
N HIS A 177 -21.56 17.38 5.97
CA HIS A 177 -21.85 18.70 5.42
C HIS A 177 -20.66 19.24 4.61
N GLN A 178 -20.96 20.19 3.73
CA GLN A 178 -19.97 20.79 2.85
C GLN A 178 -19.16 21.86 3.63
N LEU A 179 -17.83 21.74 3.68
CA LEU A 179 -16.96 22.75 4.34
C LEU A 179 -16.61 23.91 3.40
N ILE A 180 -16.29 23.57 2.15
CA ILE A 180 -15.88 24.49 1.10
C ILE A 180 -16.67 24.19 -0.17
N LEU A 181 -16.78 25.12 -1.12
CA LEU A 181 -17.50 24.87 -2.38
C LEU A 181 -17.07 23.55 -3.02
N ASN A 182 -18.04 22.69 -3.36
CA ASN A 182 -17.78 21.41 -3.99
C ASN A 182 -17.36 21.64 -5.45
N PRO A 183 -16.10 21.36 -5.83
CA PRO A 183 -15.62 21.59 -7.19
C PRO A 183 -16.23 20.64 -8.22
N TYR A 184 -16.90 19.56 -7.79
CA TYR A 184 -17.58 18.63 -8.69
C TYR A 184 -19.06 18.93 -8.89
N ALA A 185 -19.64 19.87 -8.15
CA ALA A 185 -21.05 20.21 -8.28
C ALA A 185 -21.35 20.82 -9.67
N GLY A 186 -22.38 20.33 -10.35
CA GLY A 186 -22.84 20.86 -11.64
C GLY A 186 -22.04 20.39 -12.86
N HIS A 187 -21.06 19.50 -12.68
CA HIS A 187 -20.30 18.90 -13.77
C HIS A 187 -20.90 17.56 -14.22
N ASP A 188 -20.81 17.26 -15.52
CA ASP A 188 -21.22 15.96 -16.07
C ASP A 188 -20.42 14.81 -15.45
N GLU A 189 -21.05 13.64 -15.35
CA GLU A 189 -20.43 12.42 -14.79
C GLU A 189 -19.09 12.07 -15.44
N THR A 190 -18.93 12.38 -16.73
CA THR A 190 -17.67 12.15 -17.47
C THR A 190 -16.48 12.89 -16.87
N TYR A 191 -16.70 14.05 -16.26
CA TYR A 191 -15.64 14.82 -15.58
C TYR A 191 -15.50 14.48 -14.09
N ARG A 192 -16.44 13.70 -13.55
CA ARG A 192 -16.49 13.29 -12.14
C ARG A 192 -16.04 11.85 -11.94
N ASN A 193 -15.88 11.08 -13.01
CA ASN A 193 -15.53 9.67 -12.94
C ASN A 193 -14.05 9.49 -12.58
N ILE A 194 -13.75 8.69 -11.55
CA ILE A 194 -12.38 8.36 -11.14
C ILE A 194 -11.68 7.41 -12.12
N LEU A 195 -12.44 6.69 -12.93
CA LEU A 195 -11.89 5.77 -13.94
C LEU A 195 -11.30 6.54 -15.12
N ASP A 196 -11.70 7.80 -15.31
CA ASP A 196 -11.10 8.68 -16.28
C ASP A 196 -9.81 9.32 -15.73
N LYS A 197 -8.68 8.86 -16.25
CA LYS A 197 -7.34 9.37 -15.87
C LYS A 197 -7.18 10.88 -16.10
N ARG A 198 -7.97 11.50 -16.97
CA ARG A 198 -7.94 12.96 -17.19
C ARG A 198 -8.39 13.74 -15.95
N ASN A 199 -9.22 13.14 -15.10
CA ASN A 199 -9.69 13.73 -13.84
C ASN A 199 -8.65 13.62 -12.71
N TRP A 200 -7.61 12.78 -12.83
CA TRP A 200 -6.71 12.48 -11.72
C TRP A 200 -5.90 13.69 -11.25
N GLU A 201 -5.50 14.58 -12.17
CA GLU A 201 -4.85 15.84 -11.80
C GLU A 201 -5.78 16.77 -11.01
N SER A 202 -7.07 16.81 -11.36
CA SER A 202 -8.07 17.56 -10.60
C SER A 202 -8.31 16.95 -9.22
N ILE A 203 -8.43 15.62 -9.13
CA ILE A 203 -8.57 14.92 -7.83
C ILE A 203 -7.39 15.25 -6.92
N LYS A 204 -6.17 15.24 -7.46
CA LYS A 204 -4.94 15.55 -6.74
C LYS A 204 -4.87 17.01 -6.30
N GLU A 205 -5.28 17.93 -7.17
CA GLU A 205 -5.40 19.36 -6.81
C GLU A 205 -6.39 19.55 -5.66
N PHE A 206 -7.56 18.93 -5.75
CA PHE A 206 -8.62 19.02 -4.73
C PHE A 206 -8.34 18.22 -3.46
N SER A 207 -7.36 17.32 -3.48
CA SER A 207 -6.92 16.59 -2.29
C SER A 207 -6.26 17.47 -1.23
N GLN A 208 -5.92 18.70 -1.59
CA GLN A 208 -5.46 19.73 -0.66
C GLN A 208 -6.61 20.38 0.14
N LEU A 209 -7.86 20.20 -0.29
CA LEU A 209 -9.02 20.75 0.40
C LEU A 209 -9.23 20.04 1.75
N ASP A 210 -9.79 20.76 2.71
CA ASP A 210 -10.20 20.14 3.97
C ASP A 210 -11.49 19.32 3.79
N GLY A 211 -11.58 18.19 4.47
CA GLY A 211 -12.64 17.20 4.33
C GLY A 211 -12.24 15.97 3.53
N VAL A 212 -13.24 15.30 2.96
CA VAL A 212 -13.11 14.03 2.23
C VAL A 212 -13.76 14.12 0.85
N PHE A 213 -13.37 13.20 -0.03
CA PHE A 213 -14.12 12.87 -1.25
C PHE A 213 -15.20 11.84 -0.92
N VAL A 214 -16.37 12.02 -1.51
CA VAL A 214 -17.45 11.03 -1.52
C VAL A 214 -17.59 10.52 -2.96
N VAL A 215 -17.43 9.23 -3.13
CA VAL A 215 -17.45 8.53 -4.42
C VAL A 215 -18.51 7.44 -4.36
N ASP A 216 -19.32 7.30 -5.40
CA ASP A 216 -20.30 6.20 -5.46
C ASP A 216 -19.65 4.87 -5.89
N GLU A 217 -20.43 3.79 -5.88
CA GLU A 217 -20.01 2.44 -6.26
C GLU A 217 -19.61 2.30 -7.74
N ASN A 218 -19.99 3.26 -8.59
CA ASN A 218 -19.66 3.31 -10.01
C ASN A 218 -18.40 4.14 -10.28
N GLY A 219 -17.83 4.77 -9.26
CA GLY A 219 -16.63 5.60 -9.38
C GLY A 219 -16.93 7.05 -9.73
N ILE A 220 -18.17 7.53 -9.60
CA ILE A 220 -18.50 8.94 -9.80
C ILE A 220 -18.29 9.70 -8.49
N ILE A 221 -17.49 10.76 -8.55
CA ILE A 221 -17.31 11.66 -7.41
C ILE A 221 -18.58 12.50 -7.24
N GLN A 222 -19.20 12.36 -6.07
CA GLN A 222 -20.39 13.10 -5.68
C GLN A 222 -20.00 14.44 -5.05
N ALA A 223 -18.95 14.45 -4.23
CA ALA A 223 -18.43 15.67 -3.63
C ALA A 223 -16.95 15.55 -3.26
N ALA A 224 -16.28 16.70 -3.20
CA ALA A 224 -15.01 16.87 -2.51
C ALA A 224 -15.14 17.96 -1.43
N GLY A 225 -14.35 17.88 -0.37
CA GLY A 225 -14.32 18.88 0.69
C GLY A 225 -15.47 18.77 1.71
N ARG A 226 -15.92 17.54 2.00
CA ARG A 226 -16.98 17.30 3.00
C ARG A 226 -16.43 16.97 4.38
N TYR A 227 -17.04 17.53 5.41
CA TYR A 227 -16.83 17.11 6.80
C TYR A 227 -17.81 16.00 7.16
N LEU A 228 -17.32 14.93 7.77
CA LEU A 228 -18.14 13.80 8.19
C LEU A 228 -18.69 14.04 9.61
N ASP A 229 -20.00 14.10 9.72
CA ASP A 229 -20.75 14.29 10.97
C ASP A 229 -20.98 12.94 11.67
N VAL A 230 -19.89 12.33 12.14
CA VAL A 230 -19.87 10.98 12.71
C VAL A 230 -19.39 10.94 14.16
N ASP A 231 -20.01 10.08 14.98
CA ASP A 231 -19.53 9.84 16.34
C ASP A 231 -18.38 8.83 16.33
N ALA A 232 -17.19 9.36 16.57
CA ALA A 232 -15.94 8.63 16.66
C ALA A 232 -15.81 7.71 17.90
N LYS A 233 -16.77 7.73 18.83
CA LYS A 233 -16.70 6.86 20.02
C LYS A 233 -16.61 5.39 19.62
N ASN A 234 -15.77 4.66 20.34
CA ASN A 234 -15.57 3.21 20.20
C ASN A 234 -15.02 2.76 18.83
N VAL A 235 -14.40 3.67 18.08
CA VAL A 235 -13.57 3.31 16.93
C VAL A 235 -12.19 2.94 17.45
N ASP A 236 -11.81 1.67 17.29
CA ASP A 236 -10.51 1.16 17.71
C ASP A 236 -9.48 1.45 16.61
N ILE A 237 -8.84 2.61 16.70
CA ILE A 237 -7.77 3.04 15.80
C ILE A 237 -6.51 3.39 16.58
N ASP A 238 -5.37 3.20 15.94
CA ASP A 238 -4.07 3.49 16.52
C ASP A 238 -3.99 4.93 17.06
N LYS A 239 -3.39 5.07 18.25
CA LYS A 239 -3.16 6.36 18.87
C LYS A 239 -2.22 7.21 18.00
N GLY A 240 -2.58 8.48 17.82
CA GLY A 240 -1.79 9.43 17.02
C GLY A 240 -2.30 9.64 15.60
N LEU A 241 -3.34 8.91 15.17
CA LEU A 241 -4.06 9.19 13.93
C LEU A 241 -4.95 10.44 14.08
N GLY A 242 -4.89 11.33 13.09
CA GLY A 242 -5.64 12.59 13.09
C GLY A 242 -7.14 12.41 12.84
N GLY A 243 -7.91 13.50 13.00
CA GLY A 243 -9.38 13.48 12.91
C GLY A 243 -9.94 12.84 11.64
N ARG A 244 -9.29 13.03 10.48
CA ARG A 244 -9.73 12.43 9.20
C ARG A 244 -9.71 10.91 9.21
N HIS A 245 -8.73 10.28 9.86
CA HIS A 245 -8.67 8.82 10.02
C HIS A 245 -9.80 8.30 10.91
N VAL A 246 -10.02 8.99 12.02
CA VAL A 246 -11.06 8.66 12.99
C VAL A 246 -12.44 8.73 12.33
N SER A 247 -12.72 9.82 11.62
CA SER A 247 -13.98 10.01 10.91
C SER A 247 -14.17 9.03 9.76
N ALA A 248 -13.11 8.70 9.01
CA ALA A 248 -13.14 7.70 7.94
C ALA A 248 -13.48 6.30 8.47
N ALA A 249 -12.86 5.88 9.57
CA ALA A 249 -13.21 4.62 10.23
C ALA A 249 -14.64 4.64 10.77
N ALA A 250 -15.07 5.72 11.43
CA ALA A 250 -16.43 5.85 11.96
C ALA A 250 -17.50 5.81 10.86
N ILE A 251 -17.33 6.53 9.75
CA ILE A 251 -18.32 6.52 8.65
C ILE A 251 -18.41 5.13 8.00
N SER A 252 -17.30 4.39 7.89
CA SER A 252 -17.30 3.02 7.36
C SER A 252 -18.02 2.01 8.25
N ARG A 253 -18.27 2.33 9.52
CA ARG A 253 -19.11 1.55 10.45
C ARG A 253 -20.58 1.94 10.36
N ASP A 254 -20.84 3.23 10.25
CA ASP A 254 -22.19 3.78 10.25
C ASP A 254 -22.91 3.64 8.89
N THR A 255 -22.17 3.23 7.86
CA THR A 255 -22.62 3.02 6.48
C THR A 255 -22.01 1.73 5.93
N VAL A 256 -22.38 1.31 4.71
CA VAL A 256 -21.68 0.22 4.03
C VAL A 256 -20.47 0.68 3.21
N ALA A 257 -20.08 1.96 3.30
CA ALA A 257 -18.96 2.51 2.55
C ALA A 257 -17.60 1.92 2.95
N ILE A 258 -16.68 1.90 2.00
CA ILE A 258 -15.25 1.67 2.23
C ILE A 258 -14.56 3.03 2.36
N ALA A 259 -13.65 3.19 3.32
CA ALA A 259 -12.94 4.45 3.51
C ALA A 259 -11.43 4.28 3.30
N VAL A 260 -10.87 5.02 2.35
CA VAL A 260 -9.43 5.06 2.07
C VAL A 260 -8.87 6.37 2.57
N THR A 261 -7.79 6.33 3.34
CA THR A 261 -7.13 7.52 3.87
C THR A 261 -5.67 7.55 3.46
N VAL A 262 -5.18 8.76 3.15
CA VAL A 262 -3.81 9.05 2.76
C VAL A 262 -3.23 9.98 3.83
N SER A 263 -2.23 9.50 4.57
CA SER A 263 -1.58 10.29 5.62
C SER A 263 -0.52 11.25 5.07
N GLU A 264 -0.68 12.53 5.36
CA GLU A 264 0.30 13.58 5.02
C GLU A 264 1.68 13.34 5.67
N SER A 265 1.70 13.01 6.95
CA SER A 265 2.92 12.92 7.76
C SER A 265 3.71 11.63 7.56
N GLY A 266 3.04 10.55 7.13
CA GLY A 266 3.63 9.21 7.08
C GLY A 266 3.79 8.59 5.69
N GLY A 267 3.12 9.11 4.66
CA GLY A 267 3.05 8.40 3.38
C GLY A 267 2.44 7.00 3.51
N ILE A 268 1.46 6.88 4.41
CA ILE A 268 0.76 5.63 4.69
C ILE A 268 -0.63 5.72 4.09
N ILE A 269 -1.04 4.67 3.39
CA ILE A 269 -2.41 4.48 2.93
C ILE A 269 -3.09 3.49 3.87
N ARG A 270 -4.28 3.83 4.35
CA ARG A 270 -5.11 2.92 5.15
C ARG A 270 -6.47 2.73 4.51
N VAL A 271 -7.00 1.53 4.61
CA VAL A 271 -8.37 1.22 4.18
C VAL A 271 -9.15 0.71 5.38
N TYR A 272 -10.33 1.29 5.59
CA TYR A 272 -11.27 0.92 6.63
C TYR A 272 -12.53 0.32 6.03
N LYS A 273 -13.00 -0.74 6.67
CA LYS A 273 -14.27 -1.40 6.41
C LYS A 273 -14.87 -1.77 7.76
N ASP A 274 -16.11 -1.35 8.03
CA ASP A 274 -16.80 -1.63 9.28
C ASP A 274 -16.03 -1.15 10.53
N ALA A 275 -15.42 0.04 10.44
CA ALA A 275 -14.47 0.64 11.42
C ALA A 275 -13.18 -0.16 11.69
N LYS A 276 -12.93 -1.25 10.96
CA LYS A 276 -11.68 -2.01 11.08
C LYS A 276 -10.70 -1.55 10.02
N GLU A 277 -9.45 -1.33 10.43
CA GLU A 277 -8.34 -1.20 9.49
C GLU A 277 -8.08 -2.58 8.87
N ILE A 278 -8.37 -2.72 7.57
CA ILE A 278 -8.15 -3.97 6.84
C ILE A 278 -6.88 -3.91 5.98
N ILE A 279 -6.38 -2.71 5.71
CA ILE A 279 -5.16 -2.45 4.94
C ILE A 279 -4.41 -1.30 5.60
N CYS A 280 -3.11 -1.50 5.81
CA CYS A 280 -2.16 -0.48 6.19
C CYS A 280 -0.89 -0.67 5.34
N MET A 281 -0.61 0.29 4.48
CA MET A 281 0.54 0.24 3.58
C MET A 281 1.39 1.48 3.73
N GLU A 282 2.65 1.28 4.11
CA GLU A 282 3.68 2.28 3.95
C GLU A 282 4.07 2.32 2.48
N CYS A 283 3.90 3.48 1.83
CA CYS A 283 4.22 3.58 0.41
C CYS A 283 5.73 3.65 0.23
N LEU A 284 6.26 2.55 -0.29
CA LEU A 284 7.63 2.46 -0.75
C LEU A 284 7.77 3.09 -2.12
N LYS A 285 8.99 3.50 -2.47
CA LYS A 285 9.28 3.84 -3.87
C LYS A 285 8.94 2.64 -4.76
N PRO A 286 8.26 2.84 -5.90
CA PRO A 286 7.93 1.75 -6.81
C PRO A 286 9.17 0.95 -7.20
N ALA A 287 8.98 -0.36 -7.37
CA ALA A 287 10.05 -1.24 -7.77
C ALA A 287 10.58 -0.87 -9.16
N VAL A 288 11.90 -0.95 -9.33
CA VAL A 288 12.56 -0.68 -10.60
C VAL A 288 12.71 -1.99 -11.35
N ARG A 289 12.04 -2.12 -12.48
CA ARG A 289 12.18 -3.28 -13.35
C ARG A 289 13.57 -3.27 -13.99
N TYR A 290 14.29 -4.37 -13.86
CA TYR A 290 15.49 -4.65 -14.63
C TYR A 290 15.07 -5.02 -16.05
N ILE A 291 15.67 -4.34 -17.04
CA ILE A 291 15.45 -4.55 -18.46
C ILE A 291 16.66 -5.28 -19.02
#